data_AF-A0A954NIV7-F1
#
_entry.id   AF-A0A954NIV7-F1
#
_cell.length_a   1.000
_cell.length_b   1.000
_cell.length_c   1.000
_cell.angle_alpha   90.00
_cell.angle_beta   90.00
_cell.angle_gamma   90.00
#
_symmetry.space_group_name_H-M   'P 1'
#
loop_
_entity.id
_entity.type
_entity.pdbx_description
1 polymer ?
#
loop_
_entity_poly.entity_id
_entity_poly.type
_entity_poly.pdbx_seq_one_letter_code
_entity_poly.pdbx_strand_id
1 'polypeptide(L)'
;MNRSFVALLVLVITGSIASGSMCQEAANGRRPVPRARRPVFSARQVQSNYFDNVRRDALQGDRPDSLGRVATGGGNTGGATGTPDPGGNGGTSNFAWSTLIAADVIEGQVKQLKLSADTNITTPTKFASGGYSIARTDFSVLAMLFAVINEYDGTVRWQNDAASLRDAFSRAAANAKTGSQQAYNEAKLRKQDLTDIVGGNAFAGTAALEPENDWSVICDRSPLMQRLQVAVDTLKASTASEGSFKGDAELVRAEGSMVALIGEVLTLEGMEDSVEDDYVVFSHEMRQAGVDLVSAVKTESYDQAVSAVSIIGQSCDRCHADWR
;
A
#
# COMPACT_ATOMS: atom_id res chain seq x y z
N MET A 1 62.92 -7.26 71.45
CA MET A 1 63.01 -6.92 70.01
C MET A 1 61.88 -5.93 69.73
N ASN A 2 62.08 -4.62 69.92
CA ASN A 2 62.59 -3.63 68.92
C ASN A 2 61.76 -3.71 67.62
N ARG A 3 60.98 -2.72 67.17
CA ARG A 3 61.01 -1.24 67.24
C ARG A 3 59.62 -0.70 66.88
N SER A 4 59.04 0.22 67.67
CA SER A 4 58.95 1.67 67.40
C SER A 4 58.34 2.05 66.05
N PHE A 5 57.09 2.52 66.05
CA PHE A 5 56.56 3.45 65.04
C PHE A 5 56.05 4.71 65.76
N VAL A 6 56.68 5.83 65.43
CA VAL A 6 56.44 7.19 65.93
C VAL A 6 56.18 8.07 64.71
N ALA A 7 55.37 9.12 64.92
CA ALA A 7 55.12 10.31 64.10
C ALA A 7 54.16 10.12 62.91
N LEU A 8 52.95 10.69 62.91
CA LEU A 8 52.58 12.12 62.95
C LEU A 8 52.92 12.84 61.64
N LEU A 9 51.91 12.99 60.76
CA LEU A 9 51.68 14.26 60.08
C LEU A 9 50.21 14.40 59.70
N VAL A 10 49.52 15.22 60.48
CA VAL A 10 48.24 15.83 60.14
C VAL A 10 48.53 16.96 59.15
N LEU A 11 47.94 16.92 57.95
CA LEU A 11 47.83 18.09 57.09
C LEU A 11 46.35 18.37 56.84
N VAL A 12 45.85 19.33 57.61
CA VAL A 12 44.57 20.00 57.41
C VAL A 12 44.74 20.94 56.21
N ILE A 13 44.03 20.69 55.12
CA ILE A 13 43.77 21.71 54.10
C ILE A 13 42.27 22.01 54.14
N THR A 14 41.98 23.13 54.79
CA THR A 14 40.76 23.91 54.69
C THR A 14 40.70 24.55 53.29
N GLY A 15 39.84 24.01 52.43
CA GLY A 15 39.49 24.60 51.13
C GLY A 15 38.03 25.04 51.15
N SER A 16 37.83 26.35 51.22
CA SER A 16 36.54 27.02 51.33
C SER A 16 35.58 26.74 50.18
N ILE A 17 34.31 26.74 50.58
CA ILE A 17 33.08 26.75 49.81
C ILE A 17 33.08 27.90 48.80
N ALA A 18 32.91 27.59 47.52
CA ALA A 18 32.37 28.52 46.53
C ALA A 18 31.14 27.86 45.90
N SER A 19 29.98 28.33 46.34
CA SER A 19 28.66 27.94 45.89
C SER A 19 28.43 28.36 44.45
N GLY A 20 28.56 27.42 43.51
CA GLY A 20 28.04 27.54 42.15
C GLY A 20 26.78 26.70 42.01
N SER A 21 25.62 27.33 42.13
CA SER A 21 24.35 26.71 41.72
C SER A 21 24.31 26.60 40.20
N MET A 22 24.48 25.39 39.65
CA MET A 22 24.04 25.06 38.30
C MET A 22 23.51 23.63 38.27
N CYS A 23 22.21 23.54 37.94
CA CYS A 23 21.43 22.40 37.46
C CYS A 23 21.86 21.00 37.89
N GLN A 24 21.18 20.51 38.92
CA GLN A 24 21.03 19.09 39.23
C GLN A 24 20.20 18.44 38.11
N GLU A 25 20.86 18.06 37.02
CA GLU A 25 20.26 17.21 35.98
C GLU A 25 20.22 15.78 36.50
N ALA A 26 19.01 15.24 36.53
CA ALA A 26 18.65 14.00 37.17
C ALA A 26 19.53 12.83 36.72
N ALA A 27 19.99 12.08 37.72
CA ALA A 27 20.56 10.75 37.58
C ALA A 27 19.54 9.80 36.94
N ASN A 28 19.55 9.72 35.62
CA ASN A 28 19.06 8.58 34.87
C ASN A 28 20.25 8.02 34.10
N GLY A 29 20.75 6.86 34.53
CA GLY A 29 21.98 6.19 34.06
C GLY A 29 21.97 5.71 32.62
N ARG A 30 21.52 6.53 31.67
CA ARG A 30 21.74 6.30 30.25
C ARG A 30 23.17 6.73 29.92
N ARG A 31 24.03 5.74 29.66
CA ARG A 31 25.33 5.95 29.02
C ARG A 31 25.12 6.83 27.77
N PRO A 32 25.83 7.95 27.62
CA PRO A 32 25.76 8.75 26.40
C PRO A 32 26.11 7.86 25.22
N VAL A 33 25.16 7.61 24.32
CA VAL A 33 25.44 6.87 23.10
C VAL A 33 26.33 7.76 22.23
N PRO A 34 27.55 7.33 21.88
CA PRO A 34 28.42 8.11 21.00
C PRO A 34 27.69 8.31 19.67
N ARG A 35 27.43 9.57 19.29
CA ARG A 35 26.88 9.85 17.97
C ARG A 35 27.94 9.46 16.94
N ALA A 36 27.51 8.78 15.87
CA ALA A 36 28.38 8.51 14.74
C ALA A 36 28.96 9.83 14.21
N ARG A 37 30.26 9.85 13.93
CA ARG A 37 30.91 11.02 13.33
C ARG A 37 30.29 11.28 11.97
N ARG A 38 30.08 12.55 11.64
CA ARG A 38 29.59 12.95 10.31
C ARG A 38 30.52 12.38 9.23
N PRO A 39 29.99 11.75 8.18
CA PRO A 39 30.79 11.33 7.05
C PRO A 39 31.51 12.53 6.45
N VAL A 40 32.79 12.37 6.14
CA VAL A 40 33.58 13.36 5.41
C VAL A 40 33.68 12.86 3.98
N PHE A 41 33.10 13.60 3.05
CA PHE A 41 33.20 13.30 1.63
C PHE A 41 34.39 14.07 1.05
N SER A 42 35.21 13.38 0.26
CA SER A 42 36.26 14.06 -0.51
C SER A 42 35.63 14.89 -1.63
N ALA A 43 36.25 15.99 -2.02
CA ALA A 43 35.79 16.82 -3.15
C ALA A 43 35.60 15.99 -4.44
N ARG A 44 36.48 15.00 -4.64
CA ARG A 44 36.41 14.06 -5.76
C ARG A 44 35.16 13.18 -5.75
N GLN A 45 34.71 12.72 -4.58
CA GLN A 45 33.49 11.91 -4.43
C GLN A 45 32.21 12.72 -4.64
N VAL A 46 32.24 14.02 -4.34
CA VAL A 46 31.11 14.90 -4.60
C VAL A 46 31.01 15.18 -6.11
N GLN A 47 32.12 15.52 -6.76
CA GLN A 47 32.17 15.81 -8.20
C GLN A 47 31.87 14.59 -9.09
N SER A 48 32.12 13.36 -8.63
CA SER A 48 31.84 12.15 -9.42
C SER A 48 30.37 11.74 -9.41
N ASN A 49 29.61 12.14 -8.39
CA ASN A 49 28.24 11.68 -8.16
C ASN A 49 27.19 12.78 -8.36
N TYR A 50 27.61 14.05 -8.35
CA TYR A 50 26.73 15.20 -8.47
C TYR A 50 27.23 16.11 -9.57
N PHE A 51 26.30 16.64 -10.36
CA PHE A 51 26.61 17.67 -11.34
C PHE A 51 26.95 18.99 -10.63
N ASP A 52 28.02 19.65 -11.05
CA ASP A 52 28.37 21.00 -10.57
C ASP A 52 27.24 21.99 -10.86
N ASN A 53 26.55 21.83 -12.00
CA ASN A 53 25.34 22.57 -12.31
C ASN A 53 24.32 21.71 -13.07
N VAL A 54 23.31 21.21 -12.35
CA VAL A 54 22.24 20.36 -12.90
C VAL A 54 21.55 20.98 -14.12
N ARG A 55 21.40 22.31 -14.19
CA ARG A 55 20.73 22.99 -15.31
C ARG A 55 21.58 23.01 -16.57
N ARG A 56 22.90 23.07 -16.45
CA ARG A 56 23.82 23.08 -17.60
C ARG A 56 24.23 21.68 -18.02
N ASP A 57 24.45 20.80 -17.03
CA ASP A 57 25.18 19.55 -17.22
C ASP A 57 24.24 18.32 -17.30
N ALA A 58 22.98 18.43 -16.87
CA ALA A 58 22.05 17.30 -16.82
C ALA A 58 20.68 17.54 -17.48
N LEU A 59 20.19 18.78 -17.49
CA LEU A 59 18.88 19.12 -18.08
C LEU A 59 19.05 19.64 -19.51
N GLN A 60 18.55 18.89 -20.49
CA GLN A 60 18.49 19.30 -21.90
C GLN A 60 17.08 19.76 -22.26
N GLY A 61 16.99 20.88 -22.98
CA GLY A 61 15.73 21.47 -23.44
C GLY A 61 15.38 22.80 -22.78
N ASP A 62 14.50 23.56 -23.43
CA ASP A 62 14.01 24.84 -22.91
C ASP A 62 13.12 24.61 -21.69
N ARG A 63 13.38 25.39 -20.63
CA ARG A 63 12.57 25.37 -19.42
C ARG A 63 11.16 25.85 -19.80
N PRO A 64 10.09 25.09 -19.51
CA PRO A 64 8.72 25.57 -19.71
C PRO A 64 8.49 26.87 -18.94
N ASP A 65 7.91 27.87 -19.60
CA ASP A 65 7.70 29.22 -19.05
C ASP A 65 6.79 29.24 -17.80
N SER A 66 6.11 28.15 -17.49
CA SER A 66 5.20 28.06 -16.35
C SER A 66 5.26 26.70 -15.65
N LEU A 67 6.05 26.60 -14.57
CA LEU A 67 6.07 25.44 -13.66
C LEU A 67 4.85 25.39 -12.71
N GLY A 68 3.67 25.78 -13.19
CA GLY A 68 2.45 25.85 -12.39
C GLY A 68 1.16 26.06 -13.19
N ARG A 69 1.17 25.84 -14.51
CA ARG A 69 -0.03 25.92 -15.34
C ARG A 69 -0.22 24.59 -16.06
N VAL A 70 -1.35 23.94 -15.78
CA VAL A 70 -1.83 22.78 -16.53
C VAL A 70 -1.99 23.19 -18.00
N ALA A 71 -1.42 22.40 -18.90
CA ALA A 71 -1.58 22.59 -20.33
C ALA A 71 -3.05 22.37 -20.70
N THR A 72 -3.78 23.45 -20.96
CA THR A 72 -5.09 23.38 -21.60
C THR A 72 -4.85 23.35 -23.10
N GLY A 73 -5.05 22.17 -23.70
CA GLY A 73 -4.96 21.97 -25.13
C GLY A 73 -5.99 22.84 -25.85
N GLY A 74 -5.50 23.81 -26.61
CA GLY A 74 -6.29 24.56 -27.58
C GLY A 74 -6.45 23.74 -28.86
N GLY A 75 -7.69 23.39 -29.19
CA GLY A 75 -8.04 22.63 -30.39
C GLY A 75 -9.45 22.98 -30.88
N ASN A 76 -9.54 24.12 -31.57
CA ASN A 76 -10.47 24.49 -32.64
C ASN A 76 -12.00 24.32 -32.44
N THR A 77 -12.65 25.47 -32.27
CA THR A 77 -14.10 25.71 -32.38
C THR A 77 -14.60 25.62 -33.83
N GLY A 78 -15.53 24.71 -34.10
CA GLY A 78 -16.42 24.72 -35.27
C GLY A 78 -17.82 24.34 -34.81
N GLY A 79 -18.74 25.31 -34.79
CA GLY A 79 -20.09 25.14 -34.27
C GLY A 79 -21.06 24.48 -35.26
N ALA A 80 -22.02 23.76 -34.71
CA ALA A 80 -23.33 23.54 -35.32
C ALA A 80 -24.38 23.33 -34.20
N THR A 81 -25.34 24.25 -34.16
CA THR A 81 -26.57 24.20 -33.37
C THR A 81 -27.50 23.09 -33.84
N GLY A 82 -27.94 22.23 -32.91
CA GLY A 82 -29.01 21.24 -33.10
C GLY A 82 -29.64 20.82 -31.77
N THR A 83 -30.95 20.91 -31.71
CA THR A 83 -31.95 20.69 -30.63
C THR A 83 -31.83 19.31 -29.95
N PRO A 84 -32.29 19.11 -28.68
CA PRO A 84 -31.95 17.91 -27.90
C PRO A 84 -32.85 16.71 -28.24
N ASP A 85 -32.24 15.53 -28.37
CA ASP A 85 -32.92 14.23 -28.38
C ASP A 85 -32.41 13.40 -27.18
N PRO A 86 -33.29 12.73 -26.40
CA PRO A 86 -32.89 11.98 -25.23
C PRO A 86 -32.62 10.52 -25.62
N GLY A 87 -31.39 10.06 -25.42
CA GLY A 87 -31.04 8.65 -25.59
C GLY A 87 -29.75 8.47 -26.36
N GLY A 88 -28.63 8.56 -25.63
CA GLY A 88 -27.30 8.32 -26.17
C GLY A 88 -26.41 7.75 -25.08
N ASN A 89 -26.62 6.48 -24.73
CA ASN A 89 -25.68 5.68 -23.97
C ASN A 89 -24.43 5.49 -24.84
N GLY A 90 -23.49 6.43 -24.73
CA GLY A 90 -22.18 6.41 -25.37
C GLY A 90 -21.05 6.15 -24.37
N GLY A 91 -21.32 5.37 -23.32
CA GLY A 91 -20.30 4.85 -22.42
C GLY A 91 -19.82 3.50 -22.94
N THR A 92 -18.51 3.32 -23.01
CA THR A 92 -17.82 2.02 -22.95
C THR A 92 -18.65 1.05 -22.11
N SER A 93 -18.88 -0.17 -22.60
CA SER A 93 -19.57 -1.20 -21.81
C SER A 93 -18.81 -1.39 -20.50
N ASN A 94 -19.32 -0.80 -19.40
CA ASN A 94 -18.70 -0.90 -18.09
C ASN A 94 -18.56 -2.38 -17.73
N PHE A 95 -17.34 -2.81 -17.43
CA PHE A 95 -17.06 -4.16 -16.95
C PHE A 95 -17.89 -4.44 -15.69
N ALA A 96 -18.59 -5.57 -15.65
CA ALA A 96 -19.47 -5.92 -14.54
C ALA A 96 -18.65 -6.54 -13.39
N TRP A 97 -18.07 -5.70 -12.54
CA TRP A 97 -17.29 -6.11 -11.36
C TRP A 97 -18.02 -7.09 -10.43
N SER A 98 -19.36 -7.02 -10.37
CA SER A 98 -20.20 -7.94 -9.60
C SER A 98 -20.10 -9.41 -10.03
N THR A 99 -19.60 -9.66 -11.25
CA THR A 99 -19.35 -11.03 -11.74
C THR A 99 -18.13 -11.68 -11.11
N LEU A 100 -17.17 -10.89 -10.62
CA LEU A 100 -15.93 -11.38 -9.99
C LEU A 100 -16.01 -11.40 -8.46
N ILE A 101 -16.63 -10.38 -7.87
CA ILE A 101 -16.68 -10.21 -6.41
C ILE A 101 -18.01 -9.60 -5.98
N ALA A 102 -18.62 -10.18 -4.94
CA ALA A 102 -19.86 -9.67 -4.38
C ALA A 102 -19.61 -8.49 -3.43
N ALA A 103 -20.57 -7.57 -3.34
CA ALA A 103 -20.49 -6.35 -2.53
C ALA A 103 -20.14 -6.62 -1.06
N ASP A 104 -20.72 -7.66 -0.47
CA ASP A 104 -20.47 -8.07 0.91
C ASP A 104 -19.03 -8.57 1.12
N VAL A 105 -18.43 -9.20 0.11
CA VAL A 105 -17.02 -9.61 0.15
C VAL A 105 -16.12 -8.38 0.11
N ILE A 106 -16.40 -7.40 -0.77
CA ILE A 106 -15.64 -6.13 -0.81
C ILE A 106 -15.67 -5.47 0.56
N GLU A 107 -16.85 -5.32 1.16
CA GLU A 107 -16.99 -4.73 2.49
C GLU A 107 -16.25 -5.52 3.58
N GLY A 108 -16.29 -6.85 3.49
CA GLY A 108 -15.53 -7.74 4.35
C GLY A 108 -14.03 -7.49 4.24
N GLN A 109 -13.50 -7.39 3.02
CA GLN A 109 -12.08 -7.15 2.76
C GLN A 109 -11.62 -5.78 3.27
N VAL A 110 -12.40 -4.71 3.06
CA VAL A 110 -12.10 -3.38 3.64
C VAL A 110 -12.03 -3.45 5.17
N LYS A 111 -12.96 -4.17 5.81
CA LYS A 111 -12.95 -4.36 7.28
C LYS A 111 -11.73 -5.16 7.74
N GLN A 112 -11.35 -6.21 7.02
CA GLN A 112 -10.14 -7.00 7.35
C GLN A 112 -8.87 -6.16 7.24
N LEU A 113 -8.74 -5.36 6.17
CA LEU A 113 -7.59 -4.47 5.99
C LEU A 113 -7.54 -3.38 7.08
N LYS A 114 -8.69 -2.91 7.57
CA LYS A 114 -8.75 -2.04 8.74
C LYS A 114 -8.20 -2.72 10.00
N LEU A 115 -8.53 -3.99 10.24
CA LEU A 115 -7.98 -4.75 11.38
C LEU A 115 -6.46 -4.98 11.26
N SER A 116 -5.96 -5.21 10.05
CA SER A 116 -4.52 -5.28 9.78
C SER A 116 -3.83 -3.93 10.05
N ALA A 117 -4.39 -2.83 9.54
CA ALA A 117 -3.90 -1.48 9.78
C ALA A 117 -3.88 -1.14 11.29
N ASP A 118 -4.92 -1.54 12.03
CA ASP A 118 -4.99 -1.36 13.49
C ASP A 118 -3.82 -2.02 14.20
N THR A 119 -3.51 -3.25 13.78
CA THR A 119 -2.45 -4.08 14.34
C THR A 119 -1.07 -3.53 14.00
N ASN A 120 -0.85 -3.08 12.76
CA ASN A 120 0.48 -2.80 12.23
C ASN A 120 0.90 -1.33 12.33
N ILE A 121 -0.06 -0.40 12.36
CA ILE A 121 0.18 1.05 12.44
C ILE A 121 -0.13 1.54 13.85
N THR A 122 0.73 1.18 14.81
CA THR A 122 0.56 1.54 16.22
C THR A 122 1.55 2.63 16.64
N THR A 123 2.85 2.35 16.59
CA THR A 123 3.92 3.27 16.98
C THR A 123 4.90 3.49 15.83
N PRO A 124 5.64 4.62 15.80
CA PRO A 124 6.65 4.86 14.78
C PRO A 124 7.69 3.75 14.70
N THR A 125 8.10 3.18 15.85
CA THR A 125 9.09 2.10 15.90
C THR A 125 8.57 0.82 15.26
N LYS A 126 7.34 0.39 15.58
CA LYS A 126 6.74 -0.82 14.97
C LYS A 126 6.55 -0.65 13.46
N PHE A 127 6.14 0.55 13.06
CA PHE A 127 6.00 0.89 11.65
C PHE A 127 7.35 0.80 10.93
N ALA A 128 8.39 1.44 11.46
CA ALA A 128 9.72 1.43 10.88
C ALA A 128 10.37 0.03 10.82
N SER A 129 10.06 -0.86 11.76
CA SER A 129 10.63 -2.21 11.83
C SER A 129 9.99 -3.23 10.87
N GLY A 130 9.06 -2.81 10.01
CA GLY A 130 8.42 -3.68 9.01
C GLY A 130 6.93 -3.42 8.81
N GLY A 131 6.27 -2.73 9.75
CA GLY A 131 4.86 -2.34 9.61
C GLY A 131 4.58 -1.47 8.39
N TYR A 132 5.58 -0.70 7.91
CA TYR A 132 5.46 0.09 6.68
C TYR A 132 5.25 -0.78 5.43
N SER A 133 5.89 -1.95 5.35
CA SER A 133 5.74 -2.85 4.21
C SER A 133 4.34 -3.45 4.19
N ILE A 134 3.82 -3.86 5.35
CA ILE A 134 2.45 -4.36 5.47
C ILE A 134 1.45 -3.26 5.13
N ALA A 135 1.64 -2.05 5.67
CA ALA A 135 0.80 -0.90 5.37
C ALA A 135 0.81 -0.54 3.88
N ARG A 136 1.97 -0.64 3.20
CA ARG A 136 2.04 -0.44 1.74
C ARG A 136 1.16 -1.43 1.00
N THR A 137 1.22 -2.71 1.36
CA THR A 137 0.39 -3.75 0.75
C THR A 137 -1.08 -3.52 1.04
N ASP A 138 -1.46 -3.31 2.29
CA ASP A 138 -2.84 -3.07 2.69
C ASP A 138 -3.43 -1.83 2.00
N PHE A 139 -2.68 -0.72 1.96
CA PHE A 139 -3.13 0.50 1.30
C PHE A 139 -3.21 0.36 -0.22
N SER A 140 -2.34 -0.44 -0.85
CA SER A 140 -2.45 -0.72 -2.30
C SER A 140 -3.72 -1.52 -2.61
N VAL A 141 -4.02 -2.52 -1.78
CA VAL A 141 -5.25 -3.31 -1.91
C VAL A 141 -6.49 -2.46 -1.63
N LEU A 142 -6.45 -1.58 -0.63
CA LEU A 142 -7.55 -0.63 -0.37
C LEU A 142 -7.76 0.34 -1.54
N ALA A 143 -6.68 0.86 -2.14
CA ALA A 143 -6.78 1.73 -3.30
C ALA A 143 -7.46 1.01 -4.48
N MET A 144 -7.03 -0.22 -4.78
CA MET A 144 -7.67 -1.07 -5.78
C MET A 144 -9.15 -1.34 -5.45
N LEU A 145 -9.48 -1.73 -4.21
CA LEU A 145 -10.87 -2.00 -3.81
C LEU A 145 -11.75 -0.75 -3.97
N PHE A 146 -11.27 0.44 -3.58
CA PHE A 146 -12.04 1.66 -3.76
C PHE A 146 -12.14 2.10 -5.24
N ALA A 147 -11.14 1.80 -6.07
CA ALA A 147 -11.25 1.96 -7.52
C ALA A 147 -12.36 1.05 -8.09
N VAL A 148 -12.41 -0.21 -7.67
CA VAL A 148 -13.47 -1.16 -8.05
C VAL A 148 -14.83 -0.69 -7.55
N ILE A 149 -14.94 -0.22 -6.30
CA ILE A 149 -16.18 0.34 -5.74
C ILE A 149 -16.69 1.52 -6.58
N ASN A 150 -15.79 2.38 -7.07
CA ASN A 150 -16.12 3.54 -7.89
C ASN A 150 -16.79 3.17 -9.22
N GLU A 151 -16.45 2.00 -9.77
CA GLU A 151 -17.00 1.48 -11.04
C GLU A 151 -18.01 0.34 -10.84
N TYR A 152 -18.34 -0.01 -9.59
CA TYR A 152 -19.10 -1.21 -9.28
C TYR A 152 -20.55 -1.11 -9.81
N ASP A 153 -21.00 -2.15 -10.50
CA ASP A 153 -22.30 -2.22 -11.18
C ASP A 153 -23.49 -2.54 -10.24
N GLY A 154 -23.22 -2.67 -8.94
CA GLY A 154 -24.22 -2.83 -7.89
C GLY A 154 -24.15 -1.72 -6.83
N THR A 155 -24.73 -1.97 -5.66
CA THR A 155 -24.60 -1.07 -4.51
C THR A 155 -23.55 -1.61 -3.54
N VAL A 156 -22.57 -0.78 -3.22
CA VAL A 156 -21.55 -1.07 -2.20
C VAL A 156 -21.45 0.14 -1.28
N ARG A 157 -21.18 -0.12 0.00
CA ARG A 157 -20.86 0.95 0.93
C ARG A 157 -19.65 1.77 0.44
N TRP A 158 -19.66 3.06 0.73
CA TRP A 158 -18.59 4.01 0.37
C TRP A 158 -18.49 4.42 -1.10
N GLN A 159 -19.43 4.03 -1.97
CA GLN A 159 -19.45 4.46 -3.39
C GLN A 159 -19.31 5.98 -3.58
N ASN A 160 -20.00 6.79 -2.77
CA ASN A 160 -19.94 8.25 -2.86
C ASN A 160 -18.55 8.83 -2.59
N ASP A 161 -17.74 8.16 -1.78
CA ASP A 161 -16.40 8.60 -1.38
C ASP A 161 -15.30 7.80 -2.10
N ALA A 162 -15.66 6.87 -2.98
CA ALA A 162 -14.76 5.82 -3.48
C ALA A 162 -13.55 6.38 -4.23
N ALA A 163 -13.74 7.29 -5.19
CA ALA A 163 -12.64 7.95 -5.88
C ALA A 163 -11.70 8.71 -4.92
N SER A 164 -12.25 9.37 -3.90
CA SER A 164 -11.45 10.14 -2.93
C SER A 164 -10.65 9.22 -2.01
N LEU A 165 -11.25 8.10 -1.59
CA LEU A 165 -10.59 7.06 -0.78
C LEU A 165 -9.50 6.36 -1.58
N ARG A 166 -9.78 5.98 -2.83
CA ARG A 166 -8.81 5.42 -3.79
C ARG A 166 -7.56 6.28 -3.85
N ASP A 167 -7.70 7.58 -4.11
CA ASP A 167 -6.57 8.51 -4.22
C ASP A 167 -5.80 8.64 -2.90
N ALA A 168 -6.52 8.69 -1.78
CA ALA A 168 -5.91 8.80 -0.46
C ALA A 168 -5.08 7.56 -0.09
N PHE A 169 -5.57 6.36 -0.38
CA PHE A 169 -4.85 5.11 -0.12
C PHE A 169 -3.74 4.85 -1.14
N SER A 170 -3.93 5.19 -2.42
CA SER A 170 -2.87 5.10 -3.44
C SER A 170 -1.65 5.93 -3.02
N ARG A 171 -1.87 7.21 -2.67
CA ARG A 171 -0.79 8.09 -2.19
C ARG A 171 -0.11 7.55 -0.92
N ALA A 172 -0.90 7.06 0.03
CA ALA A 172 -0.35 6.52 1.26
C ALA A 172 0.47 5.24 1.03
N ALA A 173 0.03 4.37 0.11
CA ALA A 173 0.78 3.20 -0.32
C ALA A 173 2.11 3.60 -0.98
N ALA A 174 2.09 4.58 -1.88
CA ALA A 174 3.28 5.10 -2.53
C ALA A 174 4.30 5.67 -1.53
N ASN A 175 3.83 6.35 -0.48
CA ASN A 175 4.68 6.91 0.57
C ASN A 175 5.17 5.86 1.58
N ALA A 176 4.41 4.78 1.78
CA ALA A 176 4.79 3.65 2.62
C ALA A 176 5.86 2.73 2.02
N LYS A 177 6.61 3.18 1.00
CA LYS A 177 7.83 2.50 0.49
C LYS A 177 8.98 2.50 1.51
N THR A 178 8.93 3.38 2.50
CA THR A 178 9.95 3.46 3.58
C THR A 178 9.30 3.59 4.95
N GLY A 179 9.99 3.10 5.98
CA GLY A 179 9.59 3.22 7.38
C GLY A 179 9.81 4.60 8.01
N SER A 180 9.68 5.69 7.23
CA SER A 180 9.96 7.06 7.69
C SER A 180 8.88 7.58 8.65
N GLN A 181 9.22 8.60 9.45
CA GLN A 181 8.26 9.26 10.32
C GLN A 181 7.12 9.93 9.54
N GLN A 182 7.42 10.47 8.36
CA GLN A 182 6.42 11.07 7.47
C GLN A 182 5.43 10.02 6.98
N ALA A 183 5.92 8.88 6.49
CA ALA A 183 5.08 7.77 6.05
C ALA A 183 4.22 7.22 7.20
N TYR A 184 4.77 7.10 8.41
CA TYR A 184 3.99 6.70 9.59
C TYR A 184 2.86 7.68 9.90
N ASN A 185 3.12 9.00 9.86
CA ASN A 185 2.10 10.00 10.15
C ASN A 185 0.95 9.96 9.14
N GLU A 186 1.25 9.78 7.86
CA GLU A 186 0.22 9.60 6.83
C GLU A 186 -0.53 8.27 7.01
N ALA A 187 0.17 7.17 7.25
CA ALA A 187 -0.44 5.87 7.50
C ALA A 187 -1.39 5.92 8.72
N LYS A 188 -1.01 6.64 9.78
CA LYS A 188 -1.84 6.87 10.96
C LYS A 188 -3.12 7.65 10.61
N LEU A 189 -3.01 8.66 9.75
CA LEU A 189 -4.18 9.41 9.27
C LEU A 189 -5.11 8.51 8.46
N ARG A 190 -4.58 7.71 7.53
CA ARG A 190 -5.37 6.75 6.74
C ARG A 190 -6.03 5.67 7.58
N LYS A 191 -5.36 5.21 8.63
CA LYS A 191 -5.97 4.31 9.64
C LYS A 191 -7.15 4.96 10.35
N GLN A 192 -7.06 6.26 10.65
CA GLN A 192 -8.19 7.00 11.23
C GLN A 192 -9.34 7.10 10.23
N ASP A 193 -9.05 7.44 8.96
CA ASP A 193 -10.05 7.48 7.90
C ASP A 193 -10.77 6.12 7.74
N LEU A 194 -10.04 5.00 7.76
CA LEU A 194 -10.62 3.65 7.77
C LEU A 194 -11.56 3.43 8.97
N THR A 195 -11.16 3.90 10.15
CA THR A 195 -11.97 3.78 11.36
C THR A 195 -13.28 4.54 11.21
N ASP A 196 -13.22 5.75 10.66
CA ASP A 196 -14.38 6.62 10.47
C ASP A 196 -15.35 6.06 9.42
N ILE A 197 -14.86 5.70 8.23
CA ILE A 197 -15.73 5.18 7.17
C ILE A 197 -16.33 3.81 7.52
N VAL A 198 -15.58 2.93 8.21
CA VAL A 198 -16.10 1.64 8.70
C VAL A 198 -17.08 1.86 9.85
N GLY A 199 -16.91 2.93 10.64
CA GLY A 199 -17.86 3.39 11.66
C GLY A 199 -19.13 4.03 11.09
N GLY A 200 -19.14 4.41 9.81
CA GLY A 200 -20.31 5.00 9.13
C GLY A 200 -20.25 6.53 9.01
N ASN A 201 -19.13 7.13 9.39
CA ASN A 201 -18.88 8.54 9.16
C ASN A 201 -18.48 8.78 7.69
N ALA A 202 -18.76 9.98 7.18
CA ALA A 202 -18.30 10.39 5.86
C ALA A 202 -16.78 10.53 5.83
N PHE A 203 -16.17 10.33 4.66
CA PHE A 203 -14.74 10.58 4.49
C PHE A 203 -14.45 12.08 4.63
N ALA A 204 -13.56 12.44 5.55
CA ALA A 204 -13.19 13.83 5.83
C ALA A 204 -11.98 14.33 5.00
N GLY A 205 -11.50 13.52 4.06
CA GLY A 205 -10.34 13.86 3.24
C GLY A 205 -10.65 14.81 2.09
N THR A 206 -9.62 15.11 1.31
CA THR A 206 -9.76 15.84 0.05
C THR A 206 -10.59 15.05 -0.95
N ALA A 207 -11.41 15.76 -1.71
CA ALA A 207 -12.09 15.22 -2.88
C ALA A 207 -11.08 14.63 -3.88
N ALA A 208 -11.53 13.64 -4.63
CA ALA A 208 -10.78 13.04 -5.73
C ALA A 208 -10.29 14.12 -6.72
N LEU A 209 -9.11 13.90 -7.28
CA LEU A 209 -8.59 14.78 -8.34
C LEU A 209 -9.33 14.52 -9.65
N GLU A 210 -9.52 13.24 -9.98
CA GLU A 210 -10.24 12.78 -11.17
C GLU A 210 -11.30 11.75 -10.74
N PRO A 211 -12.56 11.86 -11.23
CA PRO A 211 -13.62 10.92 -10.86
C PRO A 211 -13.43 9.54 -11.50
N GLU A 212 -12.86 9.46 -12.71
CA GLU A 212 -12.55 8.19 -13.37
C GLU A 212 -11.31 7.51 -12.79
N ASN A 213 -11.19 6.20 -12.98
CA ASN A 213 -9.98 5.47 -12.58
C ASN A 213 -8.89 5.60 -13.65
N ASP A 214 -7.67 5.92 -13.21
CA ASP A 214 -6.44 5.73 -13.96
C ASP A 214 -5.61 4.63 -13.29
N TRP A 215 -5.72 3.41 -13.82
CA TRP A 215 -5.07 2.23 -13.23
C TRP A 215 -3.55 2.31 -13.19
N SER A 216 -2.93 3.16 -14.02
CA SER A 216 -1.47 3.37 -14.02
C SER A 216 -0.93 4.01 -12.75
N VAL A 217 -1.79 4.65 -11.93
CA VAL A 217 -1.40 5.37 -10.71
C VAL A 217 -2.12 4.89 -9.44
N ILE A 218 -3.05 3.94 -9.54
CA ILE A 218 -3.86 3.50 -8.39
C ILE A 218 -3.09 2.51 -7.50
N CYS A 219 -2.43 1.52 -8.09
CA CYS A 219 -1.72 0.49 -7.35
C CYS A 219 -0.56 -0.11 -8.15
N ASP A 220 0.54 -0.45 -7.45
CA ASP A 220 1.68 -1.14 -8.03
C ASP A 220 1.41 -2.67 -8.12
N ARG A 221 1.95 -3.35 -9.14
CA ARG A 221 1.87 -4.83 -9.27
C ARG A 221 2.42 -5.56 -8.04
N SER A 222 3.59 -5.14 -7.54
CA SER A 222 4.30 -5.86 -6.47
C SER A 222 3.49 -6.04 -5.17
N PRO A 223 2.85 -5.00 -4.59
CA PRO A 223 1.88 -5.14 -3.52
C PRO A 223 0.73 -6.10 -3.80
N LEU A 224 0.16 -6.07 -5.01
CA LEU A 224 -0.93 -6.99 -5.39
C LEU A 224 -0.44 -8.44 -5.44
N MET A 225 0.77 -8.70 -5.92
CA MET A 225 1.39 -10.02 -5.90
C MET A 225 1.63 -10.53 -4.47
N GLN A 226 2.02 -9.66 -3.54
CA GLN A 226 2.12 -10.03 -2.13
C GLN A 226 0.76 -10.42 -1.55
N ARG A 227 -0.31 -9.69 -1.90
CA ARG A 227 -1.68 -10.03 -1.49
C ARG A 227 -2.17 -11.35 -2.10
N LEU A 228 -1.84 -11.62 -3.36
CA LEU A 228 -2.13 -12.89 -4.03
C LEU A 228 -1.41 -14.05 -3.36
N GLN A 229 -0.14 -13.89 -2.98
CA GLN A 229 0.60 -14.94 -2.27
C GLN A 229 -0.11 -15.34 -0.97
N VAL A 230 -0.57 -14.36 -0.18
CA VAL A 230 -1.36 -14.62 1.04
C VAL A 230 -2.67 -15.36 0.73
N ALA A 231 -3.36 -14.97 -0.35
CA ALA A 231 -4.58 -15.64 -0.80
C ALA A 231 -4.30 -17.11 -1.14
N VAL A 232 -3.29 -17.37 -1.97
CA VAL A 232 -2.92 -18.71 -2.42
C VAL A 232 -2.53 -19.61 -1.24
N ASP A 233 -1.75 -19.10 -0.29
CA ASP A 233 -1.34 -19.88 0.89
C ASP A 233 -2.54 -20.22 1.78
N THR A 234 -3.47 -19.28 1.93
CA THR A 234 -4.71 -19.48 2.67
C THR A 234 -5.61 -20.50 1.97
N LEU A 235 -5.79 -20.36 0.65
CA LEU A 235 -6.60 -21.28 -0.16
C LEU A 235 -6.04 -22.71 -0.11
N LYS A 236 -4.72 -22.89 -0.25
CA LYS A 236 -4.08 -24.21 -0.12
C LYS A 236 -4.35 -24.86 1.23
N ALA A 237 -4.33 -24.09 2.32
CA ALA A 237 -4.62 -24.60 3.65
C ALA A 237 -6.12 -24.94 3.81
N SER A 238 -7.00 -24.05 3.37
CA SER A 238 -8.45 -24.21 3.46
C SER A 238 -9.00 -25.29 2.53
N THR A 239 -8.30 -25.65 1.45
CA THR A 239 -8.67 -26.77 0.56
C THR A 239 -7.81 -28.02 0.77
N ALA A 240 -7.09 -28.13 1.89
CA ALA A 240 -6.22 -29.30 2.16
C ALA A 240 -7.01 -30.60 2.42
N SER A 241 -8.28 -30.47 2.81
CA SER A 241 -9.20 -31.59 3.00
C SER A 241 -10.63 -31.11 2.78
N GLU A 242 -11.56 -32.04 2.51
CA GLU A 242 -12.98 -31.72 2.40
C GLU A 242 -13.54 -31.09 3.69
N GLY A 243 -13.05 -31.52 4.85
CA GLY A 243 -13.44 -30.95 6.15
C GLY A 243 -12.98 -29.50 6.31
N SER A 244 -11.74 -29.19 5.92
CA SER A 244 -11.22 -27.82 5.91
C SER A 244 -12.02 -26.94 4.96
N PHE A 245 -12.31 -27.44 3.75
CA PHE A 245 -13.04 -26.70 2.73
C PHE A 245 -14.45 -26.33 3.19
N LYS A 246 -15.17 -27.28 3.82
CA LYS A 246 -16.49 -27.03 4.38
C LYS A 246 -16.44 -26.07 5.57
N GLY A 247 -15.44 -26.21 6.45
CA GLY A 247 -15.26 -25.35 7.62
C GLY A 247 -14.90 -23.90 7.26
N ASP A 248 -14.14 -23.72 6.17
CA ASP A 248 -13.61 -22.44 5.71
C ASP A 248 -14.34 -21.89 4.47
N ALA A 249 -15.53 -22.41 4.14
CA ALA A 249 -16.23 -22.10 2.89
C ALA A 249 -16.33 -20.58 2.60
N GLU A 250 -16.62 -19.78 3.63
CA GLU A 250 -16.70 -18.32 3.51
C GLU A 250 -15.33 -17.66 3.29
N LEU A 251 -14.28 -18.17 3.93
CA LEU A 251 -12.91 -17.71 3.70
C LEU A 251 -12.45 -18.07 2.28
N VAL A 252 -12.75 -19.28 1.81
CA VAL A 252 -12.46 -19.72 0.44
C VAL A 252 -13.20 -18.86 -0.57
N ARG A 253 -14.47 -18.52 -0.32
CA ARG A 253 -15.25 -17.60 -1.15
C ARG A 253 -14.59 -16.22 -1.22
N ALA A 254 -14.19 -15.67 -0.07
CA ALA A 254 -13.59 -14.36 0.01
C ALA A 254 -12.23 -14.30 -0.71
N GLU A 255 -11.35 -15.27 -0.47
CA GLU A 255 -10.02 -15.31 -1.08
C GLU A 255 -10.07 -15.66 -2.57
N GLY A 256 -10.95 -16.58 -2.99
CA GLY A 256 -11.18 -16.87 -4.40
C GLY A 256 -11.67 -15.65 -5.19
N SER A 257 -12.57 -14.86 -4.59
CA SER A 257 -13.03 -13.60 -5.18
C SER A 257 -11.90 -12.56 -5.28
N MET A 258 -11.00 -12.51 -4.30
CA MET A 258 -9.83 -11.62 -4.36
C MET A 258 -8.82 -12.05 -5.43
N VAL A 259 -8.61 -13.36 -5.62
CA VAL A 259 -7.79 -13.88 -6.72
C VAL A 259 -8.40 -13.50 -8.07
N ALA A 260 -9.72 -13.69 -8.22
CA ALA A 260 -10.44 -13.27 -9.42
C ALA A 260 -10.27 -11.76 -9.67
N LEU A 261 -10.53 -10.94 -8.66
CA LEU A 261 -10.45 -9.50 -8.76
C LEU A 261 -9.05 -9.02 -9.17
N ILE A 262 -8.01 -9.49 -8.47
CA ILE A 262 -6.63 -9.07 -8.76
C ILE A 262 -6.20 -9.58 -10.14
N GLY A 263 -6.57 -10.80 -10.52
CA GLY A 263 -6.28 -11.34 -11.86
C GLY A 263 -6.86 -10.49 -12.99
N GLU A 264 -8.03 -9.89 -12.80
CA GLU A 264 -8.58 -8.90 -13.74
C GLU A 264 -7.81 -7.59 -13.70
N VAL A 265 -7.61 -7.03 -12.51
CA VAL A 265 -6.95 -5.72 -12.33
C VAL A 265 -5.58 -5.69 -13.01
N LEU A 266 -4.80 -6.76 -12.92
CA LEU A 266 -3.47 -6.85 -13.54
C LEU A 266 -3.48 -6.71 -15.07
N THR A 267 -4.62 -6.97 -15.72
CA THR A 267 -4.77 -6.88 -17.18
C THR A 267 -5.32 -5.54 -17.67
N LEU A 268 -5.68 -4.64 -16.74
CA LEU A 268 -6.23 -3.35 -17.10
C LEU A 268 -5.17 -2.43 -17.71
N GLU A 269 -5.60 -1.60 -18.67
CA GLU A 269 -4.74 -0.61 -19.31
C GLU A 269 -4.04 0.27 -18.28
N GLY A 270 -2.73 0.44 -18.44
CA GLY A 270 -1.88 1.21 -17.52
C GLY A 270 -1.18 0.37 -16.45
N MET A 271 -1.61 -0.88 -16.24
CA MET A 271 -0.90 -1.81 -15.35
C MET A 271 0.37 -2.35 -16.01
N GLU A 272 1.36 -2.68 -15.19
CA GLU A 272 2.65 -3.20 -15.63
C GLU A 272 2.47 -4.54 -16.38
N ASP A 273 3.03 -4.62 -17.60
CA ASP A 273 2.95 -5.77 -18.52
C ASP A 273 1.53 -6.13 -19.02
N SER A 274 0.52 -5.27 -18.80
CA SER A 274 -0.87 -5.48 -19.25
C SER A 274 -1.07 -5.57 -20.78
N VAL A 275 -0.06 -5.20 -21.57
CA VAL A 275 -0.09 -5.26 -23.04
C VAL A 275 0.57 -6.53 -23.60
N GLU A 276 1.18 -7.35 -22.73
CA GLU A 276 1.85 -8.58 -23.14
C GLU A 276 0.84 -9.73 -23.17
N ASP A 277 0.57 -10.28 -24.36
CA ASP A 277 -0.49 -11.27 -24.58
C ASP A 277 -0.41 -12.47 -23.62
N ASP A 278 0.78 -13.04 -23.43
CA ASP A 278 0.99 -14.20 -22.56
C ASP A 278 0.77 -13.85 -21.08
N TYR A 279 1.15 -12.65 -20.65
CA TYR A 279 0.90 -12.15 -19.29
C TYR A 279 -0.60 -12.02 -19.01
N VAL A 280 -1.33 -11.46 -19.96
CA VAL A 280 -2.79 -11.32 -19.89
C VAL A 280 -3.46 -12.68 -19.86
N VAL A 281 -3.01 -13.63 -20.69
CA VAL A 281 -3.53 -15.01 -20.69
C VAL A 281 -3.37 -15.66 -19.31
N PHE A 282 -2.18 -15.62 -18.72
CA PHE A 282 -1.95 -16.24 -17.40
C PHE A 282 -2.75 -15.55 -16.29
N SER A 283 -2.88 -14.22 -16.35
CA SER A 283 -3.69 -13.44 -15.41
C SER A 283 -5.18 -13.78 -15.51
N HIS A 284 -5.69 -13.95 -16.73
CA HIS A 284 -7.08 -14.36 -16.97
C HIS A 284 -7.37 -15.83 -16.61
N GLU A 285 -6.42 -16.75 -16.82
CA GLU A 285 -6.54 -18.12 -16.32
C GLU A 285 -6.64 -18.15 -14.79
N MET A 286 -5.78 -17.40 -14.10
CA MET A 286 -5.84 -17.23 -12.65
C MET A 286 -7.17 -16.60 -12.20
N ARG A 287 -7.62 -15.56 -12.91
CA ARG A 287 -8.92 -14.91 -12.67
C ARG A 287 -10.05 -15.92 -12.74
N GLN A 288 -10.10 -16.70 -13.82
CA GLN A 288 -11.15 -17.68 -14.05
C GLN A 288 -11.14 -18.79 -12.99
N ALA A 289 -9.95 -19.27 -12.61
CA ALA A 289 -9.84 -20.24 -11.53
C ALA A 289 -10.33 -19.69 -10.17
N GLY A 290 -10.13 -18.40 -9.89
CA GLY A 290 -10.74 -17.72 -8.74
C GLY A 290 -12.29 -17.74 -8.79
N VAL A 291 -12.88 -17.48 -9.96
CA VAL A 291 -14.34 -17.57 -10.17
C VAL A 291 -14.84 -19.00 -10.00
N ASP A 292 -14.14 -19.99 -10.55
CA ASP A 292 -14.49 -21.40 -10.45
C ASP A 292 -14.44 -21.87 -8.99
N LEU A 293 -13.49 -21.35 -8.20
CA LEU A 293 -13.40 -21.63 -6.77
C LEU A 293 -14.60 -21.06 -5.99
N VAL A 294 -15.06 -19.86 -6.31
CA VAL A 294 -16.29 -19.27 -5.74
C VAL A 294 -17.51 -20.09 -6.14
N SER A 295 -17.55 -20.60 -7.37
CA SER A 295 -18.61 -21.52 -7.83
C SER A 295 -18.58 -22.84 -7.05
N ALA A 296 -17.40 -23.40 -6.82
CA ALA A 296 -17.20 -24.63 -6.05
C ALA A 296 -17.73 -24.52 -4.61
N VAL A 297 -17.57 -23.36 -3.97
CA VAL A 297 -18.18 -23.09 -2.66
C VAL A 297 -19.71 -23.13 -2.73
N LYS A 298 -20.32 -22.52 -3.76
CA LYS A 298 -21.78 -22.50 -3.94
C LYS A 298 -22.37 -23.89 -4.20
N THR A 299 -21.63 -24.74 -4.89
CA THR A 299 -22.04 -26.12 -5.23
C THR A 299 -21.54 -27.15 -4.22
N GLU A 300 -20.85 -26.71 -3.16
CA GLU A 300 -20.20 -27.57 -2.15
C GLU A 300 -19.25 -28.62 -2.76
N SER A 301 -18.64 -28.31 -3.91
CA SER A 301 -17.81 -29.24 -4.66
C SER A 301 -16.33 -29.13 -4.28
N TYR A 302 -15.88 -30.01 -3.38
CA TYR A 302 -14.49 -30.06 -2.95
C TYR A 302 -13.52 -30.34 -4.12
N ASP A 303 -13.86 -31.27 -5.01
CA ASP A 303 -13.00 -31.62 -6.15
C ASP A 303 -12.80 -30.44 -7.11
N GLN A 304 -13.87 -29.66 -7.36
CA GLN A 304 -13.77 -28.42 -8.14
C GLN A 304 -12.89 -27.39 -7.44
N ALA A 305 -13.03 -27.24 -6.11
CA ALA A 305 -12.20 -26.31 -5.34
C ALA A 305 -10.71 -26.68 -5.41
N VAL A 306 -10.35 -27.95 -5.25
CA VAL A 306 -8.96 -28.43 -5.37
C VAL A 306 -8.41 -28.20 -6.78
N SER A 307 -9.20 -28.50 -7.81
CA SER A 307 -8.79 -28.26 -9.20
C SER A 307 -8.54 -26.77 -9.46
N ALA A 308 -9.43 -25.89 -8.99
CA ALA A 308 -9.29 -24.46 -9.16
C ALA A 308 -8.03 -23.91 -8.46
N VAL A 309 -7.76 -24.33 -7.21
CA VAL A 309 -6.53 -23.96 -6.49
C VAL A 309 -5.27 -24.46 -7.20
N SER A 310 -5.32 -25.65 -7.82
CA SER A 310 -4.20 -26.15 -8.63
C SER A 310 -3.96 -25.28 -9.87
N ILE A 311 -5.01 -24.86 -10.57
CA ILE A 311 -4.91 -23.98 -11.75
C ILE A 311 -4.31 -22.62 -11.34
N ILE A 312 -4.78 -22.03 -10.23
CA ILE A 312 -4.20 -20.78 -9.69
C ILE A 312 -2.69 -20.94 -9.51
N GLY A 313 -2.24 -22.03 -8.87
CA GLY A 313 -0.82 -22.30 -8.67
C GLY A 313 -0.03 -22.44 -9.98
N GLN A 314 -0.59 -23.14 -10.97
CA GLN A 314 0.02 -23.30 -12.28
C GLN A 314 0.14 -21.97 -13.03
N SER A 315 -0.88 -21.11 -12.97
CA SER A 315 -0.83 -19.77 -13.57
C SER A 315 0.26 -18.91 -12.90
N CYS A 316 0.43 -18.99 -11.57
CA CYS A 316 1.53 -18.32 -10.87
C CYS A 316 2.90 -18.83 -11.35
N ASP A 317 3.08 -20.15 -11.44
CA ASP A 317 4.35 -20.75 -11.84
C ASP A 317 4.72 -20.42 -13.29
N ARG A 318 3.73 -20.44 -14.19
CA ARG A 318 3.89 -20.07 -15.62
C ARG A 318 4.23 -18.59 -15.76
N CYS A 319 3.51 -17.71 -15.07
CA CYS A 319 3.81 -16.29 -15.09
C CYS A 319 5.21 -16.00 -14.53
N HIS A 320 5.60 -16.62 -13.41
CA HIS A 320 6.92 -16.41 -12.79
C HIS A 320 8.11 -17.05 -13.54
N ALA A 321 7.84 -17.86 -14.55
CA ALA A 321 8.88 -18.32 -15.47
C ALA A 321 9.48 -17.15 -16.26
N ASP A 322 8.63 -16.21 -16.68
CA ASP A 322 8.97 -15.13 -17.60
C ASP A 322 8.90 -13.72 -16.95
N TRP A 323 8.00 -13.51 -15.98
CA TRP A 323 7.79 -12.23 -15.26
C TRP A 323 7.96 -12.41 -13.75
N ARG A 324 8.89 -11.70 -13.09
CA ARG A 324 9.16 -11.82 -11.64
C ARG A 324 9.06 -10.49 -10.90
#